data_AF-A0A5N7SQ97-F1
#
_entry.id   AF-A0A5N7SQ97-F1
#
_cell.length_a   1.000
_cell.length_b   1.000
_cell.length_c   1.000
_cell.angle_alpha   90.00
_cell.angle_beta   90.00
_cell.angle_gamma   90.00
#
_symmetry.space_group_name_H-M   'P 1'
#
loop_
_entity.id
_entity.type
_entity.pdbx_description
1 polymer ?
#
loop_
_entity_poly.entity_id
_entity_poly.type
_entity_poly.pdbx_seq_one_letter_code
_entity_poly.pdbx_strand_id
1 'polypeptide(L)'
;MVLLPGQYRILAYRGFHDLPRMMLVTDSASKRWVLDCPFEAERDDYAPVYRIHAVDADIAGPSEVWERHTLGLLPDIGVLPVNSLEFDETRRASFILM
;
A
#
# COMPACT_ATOMS: atom_id res chain seq x y z
N MET A 1 -10.17 5.40 -9.22
CA MET A 1 -10.05 4.05 -9.83
C MET A 1 -9.71 3.12 -8.70
N VAL A 2 -10.46 2.05 -8.48
CA VAL A 2 -10.25 1.15 -7.33
C VAL A 2 -9.35 -0.03 -7.71
N LEU A 3 -8.64 -0.58 -6.73
CA LEU A 3 -7.96 -1.87 -6.89
C LEU A 3 -9.01 -2.95 -7.17
N LEU A 4 -8.69 -3.87 -8.08
CA LEU A 4 -9.56 -4.99 -8.40
C LEU A 4 -9.27 -6.18 -7.47
N PRO A 5 -10.27 -7.00 -7.13
CA PRO A 5 -10.05 -8.24 -6.40
C PRO A 5 -9.01 -9.13 -7.07
N GLY A 6 -8.18 -9.79 -6.27
CA GLY A 6 -7.09 -10.63 -6.78
C GLY A 6 -5.85 -10.63 -5.89
N GLN A 7 -4.79 -11.25 -6.40
CA GLN A 7 -3.53 -11.40 -5.68
C GLN A 7 -2.60 -10.21 -5.95
N TYR A 8 -2.02 -9.68 -4.86
CA TYR A 8 -1.03 -8.62 -4.91
C TYR A 8 0.25 -9.07 -4.21
N ARG A 9 1.39 -8.74 -4.81
CA ARG A 9 2.71 -8.97 -4.20
C ARG A 9 3.24 -7.68 -3.57
N ILE A 10 3.80 -7.80 -2.38
CA ILE A 10 4.44 -6.68 -1.69
C ILE A 10 5.91 -6.62 -2.12
N LEU A 11 6.29 -5.50 -2.73
CA LEU A 11 7.62 -5.24 -3.25
C LEU A 11 8.54 -4.63 -2.20
N ALA A 12 7.99 -3.76 -1.35
CA ALA A 12 8.73 -3.09 -0.29
C ALA A 12 7.79 -2.59 0.79
N TYR A 13 8.33 -2.50 2.01
CA TYR A 13 7.69 -1.87 3.16
C TYR A 13 8.38 -0.55 3.48
N ARG A 14 7.63 0.40 4.04
CA ARG A 14 8.20 1.64 4.61
C ARG A 14 7.61 1.91 5.98
N GLY A 15 8.51 2.22 6.94
CA GLY A 15 8.16 2.40 8.33
C GLY A 15 7.94 1.04 9.03
N PHE A 16 8.75 0.74 10.04
CA PHE A 16 8.63 -0.47 10.83
C PHE A 16 8.53 -0.12 12.31
N HIS A 17 7.34 -0.36 12.87
CA HIS A 17 7.08 -0.66 14.28
C HIS A 17 5.93 -1.66 14.25
N ASP A 18 6.18 -2.93 14.63
CA ASP A 18 5.31 -4.12 14.77
C ASP A 18 4.24 -4.45 13.71
N LEU A 19 3.82 -3.51 12.87
CA LEU A 19 2.81 -3.64 11.82
C LEU A 19 3.31 -2.90 10.57
N PRO A 20 3.18 -3.50 9.37
CA PRO A 20 3.48 -2.82 8.13
C PRO A 20 2.45 -1.70 7.87
N ARG A 21 2.91 -0.45 7.92
CA ARG A 21 2.06 0.75 7.81
C ARG A 21 1.94 1.26 6.37
N MET A 22 3.04 1.15 5.61
CA MET A 22 3.07 1.49 4.19
C MET A 22 3.68 0.36 3.37
N MET A 23 3.04 0.07 2.24
CA MET A 23 3.43 -1.02 1.35
C MET A 23 3.45 -0.56 -0.11
N LEU A 24 4.50 -0.93 -0.83
CA LEU A 24 4.55 -0.84 -2.27
C LEU A 24 4.12 -2.18 -2.81
N VAL A 25 3.04 -2.21 -3.57
CA VAL A 25 2.40 -3.45 -4.03
C VAL A 25 2.35 -3.48 -5.54
N THR A 26 2.28 -4.68 -6.10
CA THR A 26 2.10 -4.91 -7.54
C THR A 26 1.06 -5.98 -7.82
N ASP A 27 0.29 -5.80 -8.89
CA ASP A 27 -0.59 -6.83 -9.42
C ASP A 27 0.14 -7.75 -10.42
N SER A 28 -0.60 -8.71 -11.00
CA SER A 28 -0.12 -9.61 -12.05
C SER A 28 0.19 -8.89 -13.38
N ALA A 29 -0.38 -7.71 -13.61
CA ALA A 29 -0.11 -6.86 -14.77
C ALA A 29 1.09 -5.91 -14.56
N SER A 30 1.84 -6.07 -13.46
CA SER A 30 2.98 -5.22 -13.09
C SER A 30 2.64 -3.74 -12.85
N LYS A 31 1.36 -3.43 -12.62
CA LYS A 31 0.94 -2.12 -12.13
C LYS A 31 1.26 -2.02 -10.64
N ARG A 32 1.60 -0.81 -10.20
CA ARG A 32 2.13 -0.57 -8.86
C ARG A 32 1.30 0.47 -8.11
N TRP A 33 1.22 0.30 -6.80
CA TRP A 33 0.52 1.20 -5.90
C TRP A 33 1.22 1.31 -4.56
N VAL A 34 1.03 2.45 -3.89
CA VAL A 34 1.31 2.60 -2.47
C VAL A 34 0.02 2.43 -1.69
N LEU A 35 0.03 1.53 -0.72
CA LEU A 35 -0.99 1.43 0.33
C LEU A 35 -0.44 2.11 1.58
N ASP A 36 -1.11 3.17 2.04
CA ASP A 36 -0.72 3.97 3.21
C ASP A 36 -1.79 3.90 4.31
N CYS A 37 -1.43 3.37 5.48
CA CYS A 37 -2.27 3.33 6.66
C CYS A 37 -1.65 4.22 7.75
N PRO A 38 -2.02 5.51 7.82
CA PRO A 38 -1.51 6.43 8.82
C PRO A 38 -2.08 6.14 10.21
N PHE A 39 -1.31 6.49 11.23
CA PHE A 39 -1.79 6.52 12.61
C PHE A 39 -2.65 7.78 12.82
N GLU A 40 -3.87 7.60 13.36
CA GLU A 40 -4.80 8.68 13.65
C GLU A 40 -4.71 9.03 15.13
N ALA A 41 -3.97 10.10 15.45
CA ALA A 41 -3.71 10.51 16.84
C ALA A 41 -5.00 10.78 17.64
N GLU A 42 -6.07 11.25 17.00
CA GLU A 42 -7.37 11.49 17.63
C GLU A 42 -8.05 10.20 18.12
N ARG A 43 -7.71 9.06 17.52
CA ARG A 43 -8.25 7.74 17.87
C ARG A 43 -7.29 6.91 18.70
N ASP A 44 -6.05 7.38 18.84
CA ASP A 44 -4.95 6.62 19.40
C ASP A 44 -4.79 5.23 18.73
N ASP A 45 -5.12 5.15 17.43
CA ASP A 45 -5.14 3.91 16.66
C ASP A 45 -4.90 4.19 15.17
N TYR A 46 -4.71 3.14 14.37
CA TYR A 46 -4.57 3.24 12.93
C TYR A 46 -5.92 3.40 12.23
N ALA A 47 -5.89 4.04 11.06
CA ALA A 47 -7.06 4.08 10.20
C ALA A 47 -7.49 2.64 9.82
N PRO A 48 -8.81 2.33 9.80
CA PRO A 48 -9.33 1.03 9.39
C PRO A 48 -9.30 0.86 7.87
N VAL A 49 -8.57 1.73 7.17
CA VAL A 49 -8.44 1.79 5.72
C VAL A 49 -7.00 2.11 5.32
N TYR A 50 -6.56 1.56 4.19
CA TYR A 50 -5.41 2.03 3.45
C TYR A 50 -5.84 3.11 2.45
N ARG A 51 -5.11 4.22 2.38
CA ARG A 51 -5.14 5.13 1.23
C ARG A 51 -4.32 4.54 0.10
N ILE A 52 -4.84 4.65 -1.12
CA ILE A 52 -4.25 4.03 -2.30
C ILE A 52 -3.70 5.15 -3.17
N HIS A 53 -2.41 5.08 -3.48
CA HIS A 53 -1.77 5.98 -4.42
C HIS A 53 -1.25 5.23 -5.65
N ALA A 54 -1.55 5.73 -6.84
CA ALA A 54 -1.04 5.16 -8.08
C ALA A 54 0.46 5.45 -8.25
N VAL A 55 1.21 4.46 -8.74
CA VAL A 55 2.64 4.60 -9.06
C VAL A 55 2.82 4.46 -10.56
N ASP A 56 3.35 5.49 -11.19
CA ASP A 56 3.64 5.50 -12.63
C ASP A 56 4.68 4.43 -13.01
N ALA A 57 4.61 3.95 -14.26
CA ALA A 57 5.46 2.86 -14.75
C ALA A 57 6.94 3.26 -14.92
N ASP A 58 7.22 4.55 -15.07
CA ASP A 58 8.56 5.11 -15.27
C ASP A 58 9.41 5.18 -14.00
N ILE A 59 8.78 5.07 -12.81
CA ILE A 59 9.47 5.16 -11.53
C ILE A 59 10.38 3.93 -11.32
N ALA A 60 11.68 4.16 -11.13
CA ALA A 60 12.70 3.13 -11.26
C ALA A 60 12.71 2.13 -10.09
N GLY A 61 12.30 2.54 -8.88
CA GLY A 61 12.34 1.66 -7.72
C GLY A 61 11.74 2.24 -6.44
N PRO A 62 11.73 1.46 -5.33
CA PRO A 62 11.04 1.82 -4.10
C PRO A 62 11.48 3.16 -3.49
N SER A 63 12.77 3.50 -3.54
CA SER A 63 13.28 4.76 -2.97
C SER A 63 12.64 5.99 -3.62
N GLU A 64 12.52 6.01 -4.94
CA GLU A 64 11.89 7.11 -5.68
C GLU A 64 10.37 7.16 -5.43
N VAL A 65 9.72 5.99 -5.35
CA VAL A 65 8.29 5.91 -4.97
C VAL A 65 8.07 6.58 -3.60
N TRP A 66 8.93 6.27 -2.63
CA TRP A 66 8.84 6.81 -1.28
C TRP A 66 9.08 8.31 -1.22
N GLU A 67 10.04 8.81 -1.99
CA GLU A 67 10.27 10.25 -2.11
C GLU A 67 9.05 10.96 -2.68
N ARG A 68 8.53 10.50 -3.84
CA ARG A 68 7.33 11.08 -4.47
C ARG A 68 6.10 11.02 -3.56
N HIS A 69 5.90 9.91 -2.83
CA HIS A 69 4.83 9.81 -1.84
C HIS A 69 4.97 10.86 -0.73
N THR A 70 6.18 11.03 -0.18
CA THR A 70 6.46 12.01 0.89
C THR A 70 6.18 13.44 0.41
N LEU A 71 6.46 13.72 -0.86
CA LEU A 71 6.21 15.02 -1.48
C LEU A 71 4.75 15.22 -1.92
N GLY A 72 3.87 14.22 -1.72
CA GLY A 72 2.46 14.29 -2.14
C GLY A 72 2.26 14.27 -3.66
N LEU A 73 3.22 13.72 -4.41
CA LEU A 73 3.22 13.71 -5.88
C LEU A 73 2.54 12.47 -6.48
N LEU A 74 2.19 11.47 -5.66
CA LEU A 74 1.47 10.29 -6.13
C LEU A 74 -0.04 10.53 -6.11
N PRO A 75 -0.76 10.27 -7.22
CA PRO A 75 -2.21 10.46 -7.27
C PRO A 75 -2.93 9.57 -6.26
N ASP A 76 -3.74 10.17 -5.37
CA ASP A 76 -4.73 9.43 -4.57
C ASP A 76 -5.83 8.91 -5.50
N ILE A 77 -6.10 7.61 -5.44
CA ILE A 77 -7.09 6.95 -6.29
C ILE A 77 -8.25 6.31 -5.52
N GLY A 78 -8.21 6.36 -4.18
CA GLY A 78 -9.24 5.82 -3.30
C GLY A 78 -8.70 5.22 -2.01
N VAL A 79 -9.58 4.50 -1.31
CA VAL A 79 -9.30 3.84 -0.03
C VAL A 79 -9.71 2.37 -0.07
N LEU A 80 -9.04 1.54 0.75
CA LEU A 80 -9.28 0.11 0.87
C LEU A 80 -9.45 -0.29 2.34
N PRO A 81 -10.56 -0.91 2.76
CA PRO A 81 -10.72 -1.41 4.12
C PRO A 81 -9.62 -2.40 4.50
N VAL A 82 -9.04 -2.29 5.71
CA VAL A 82 -7.98 -3.22 6.15
C VAL A 82 -8.48 -4.66 6.19
N ASN A 83 -9.76 -4.86 6.53
CA ASN A 83 -10.40 -6.18 6.60
C ASN A 83 -10.71 -6.81 5.23
N SER A 84 -10.47 -6.12 4.11
CA SER A 84 -10.59 -6.72 2.78
C SER A 84 -9.27 -7.32 2.27
N LEU A 85 -8.17 -7.18 3.02
CA LEU A 85 -6.88 -7.79 2.70
C LEU A 85 -6.66 -9.03 3.56
N GLU A 86 -6.43 -10.17 2.91
CA GLU A 86 -5.99 -11.40 3.55
C GLU A 86 -4.49 -11.60 3.24
N PHE A 87 -3.63 -11.28 4.21
CA PHE A 87 -2.19 -11.46 4.05
C PHE A 87 -1.80 -12.93 4.11
N ASP A 88 -0.78 -13.31 3.35
CA ASP A 88 -0.18 -14.63 3.51
C ASP A 88 0.40 -14.81 4.92
N GLU A 89 0.39 -16.06 5.42
CA GLU A 89 0.93 -16.43 6.73
C GLU A 89 2.47 -16.28 6.83
N THR A 90 3.14 -15.88 5.75
CA THR A 90 4.60 -15.75 5.71
C THR A 90 5.04 -14.40 6.28
N ARG A 91 6.14 -13.82 5.80
CA ARG A 91 6.54 -12.44 6.13
C ARG A 91 5.61 -11.39 5.49
N ARG A 92 4.33 -11.74 5.28
CA ARG A 92 3.34 -10.94 4.56
C ARG A 92 3.94 -10.54 3.20
N ALA A 93 4.38 -11.51 2.40
CA ALA A 93 5.02 -11.23 1.12
C ALA A 93 3.97 -10.85 0.05
N SER A 94 2.73 -11.23 0.28
CA SER A 94 1.58 -11.02 -0.59
C SER A 94 0.28 -10.97 0.23
N PHE A 95 -0.79 -10.53 -0.42
CA PHE A 95 -2.15 -10.62 0.10
C PHE A 95 -3.15 -10.87 -1.03
N ILE A 96 -4.32 -11.35 -0.65
CA ILE A 96 -5.51 -11.43 -1.50
C ILE A 96 -6.43 -10.27 -1.14
N LEU A 97 -6.86 -9.52 -2.15
CA LEU A 97 -7.95 -8.57 -2.03
C LEU A 97 -9.27 -9.28 -2.39
N MET A 98 -10.19 -9.33 -1.43
CA MET A 98 -11.53 -9.92 -1.59
C MET A 98 -12.53 -8.99 -2.28
#